data_AF-A0A1F5EIT7-F1
#
_entry.id   AF-A0A1F5EIT7-F1
#
_cell.length_a   1.000
_cell.length_b   1.000
_cell.length_c   1.000
_cell.angle_alpha   90.00
_cell.angle_beta   90.00
_cell.angle_gamma   90.00
#
_symmetry.space_group_name_H-M   'P 1'
#
loop_
_entity.id
_entity.type
_entity.pdbx_description
1 polymer ?
#
loop_
_entity_poly.entity_id
_entity_poly.type
_entity_poly.pdbx_seq_one_letter_code
_entity_poly.pdbx_strand_id
1 'polypeptide(L)'
;MTKVPSPLALLAGGGTVTYINQVTNPGTVALNNVLLSDDKCSPVKYISGDTNSNSKLDTTETWFYSCQATLTKTTENTVTASGEANGLTARDSAVATVVVNVTIPKLPNTGLPPSDNSIPWNIVAPVGIFAVLALFYFAQRKQIV
;
A
#
# COMPACT_ATOMS: atom_id res chain seq x y z
N MET A 1 9.21 11.96 15.53
CA MET A 1 8.15 12.22 14.52
C MET A 1 8.28 11.20 13.40
N THR A 2 7.27 11.02 12.57
CA THR A 2 7.34 10.16 11.37
C THR A 2 6.86 10.88 10.12
N LYS A 3 7.30 10.41 8.95
CA LYS A 3 6.90 10.88 7.63
C LYS A 3 6.69 9.67 6.72
N VAL A 4 5.49 9.52 6.18
CA VAL A 4 5.11 8.36 5.36
C VAL A 4 4.52 8.84 4.03
N PRO A 5 5.19 8.58 2.88
CA PRO A 5 4.63 8.83 1.57
C PRO A 5 3.65 7.73 1.14
N SER A 6 2.65 8.11 0.35
CA SER A 6 1.80 7.20 -0.40
C SER A 6 1.57 7.74 -1.82
N PRO A 7 1.97 7.01 -2.88
CA PRO A 7 2.71 5.74 -2.86
C PRO A 7 4.21 5.92 -2.51
N LEU A 8 4.89 4.81 -2.16
CA LEU A 8 6.36 4.79 -1.94
C LEU A 8 7.18 4.77 -3.24
N ALA A 9 6.54 4.40 -4.36
CA ALA A 9 7.17 4.36 -5.66
C ALA A 9 6.20 4.78 -6.77
N LEU A 10 6.76 5.36 -7.84
CA LEU A 10 6.05 5.85 -9.01
C LEU A 10 6.66 5.23 -10.28
N LEU A 11 5.79 5.01 -11.27
CA LEU A 11 6.20 4.54 -12.59
C LEU A 11 7.01 5.61 -13.34
N ALA A 12 7.47 5.27 -14.54
CA ALA A 12 8.04 6.23 -15.46
C ALA A 12 7.06 7.40 -15.71
N GLY A 13 7.57 8.62 -15.69
CA GLY A 13 6.76 9.86 -15.80
C GLY A 13 6.36 10.46 -14.46
N GLY A 14 6.52 9.73 -13.35
CA GLY A 14 6.24 10.25 -12.01
C GLY A 14 4.76 10.27 -11.66
N GLY A 15 4.39 11.11 -10.69
CA GLY A 15 3.02 11.19 -10.20
C GLY A 15 2.89 11.93 -8.88
N THR A 16 1.66 11.99 -8.38
CA THR A 16 1.31 12.67 -7.13
C THR A 16 1.54 11.75 -5.94
N VAL A 17 2.17 12.30 -4.90
CA VAL A 17 2.42 11.64 -3.61
C VAL A 17 1.80 12.46 -2.51
N THR A 18 1.03 11.80 -1.65
CA THR A 18 0.55 12.37 -0.40
C THR A 18 1.47 11.91 0.72
N TYR A 19 1.96 12.85 1.54
CA TYR A 19 2.73 12.56 2.75
C TYR A 19 1.83 12.72 3.97
N ILE A 20 1.89 11.76 4.88
CA ILE A 20 1.32 11.86 6.23
C ILE A 20 2.47 11.95 7.23
N ASN A 21 2.45 12.99 8.05
CA ASN A 21 3.42 13.23 9.10
C ASN A 21 2.75 13.06 10.47
N GLN A 22 3.40 12.36 11.40
CA GLN A 22 2.93 12.22 12.79
C GLN A 22 3.92 12.87 13.75
N VAL A 23 3.42 13.71 14.66
CA VAL A 23 4.22 14.41 15.66
C VAL A 23 3.71 14.08 17.05
N THR A 24 4.64 13.70 17.92
CA THR A 24 4.40 13.33 19.31
C THR A 24 5.30 14.17 20.21
N ASN A 25 4.91 14.36 21.46
CA ASN A 25 5.72 15.04 22.46
C ASN A 25 6.34 14.01 23.43
N PRO A 26 7.64 13.67 23.28
CA PRO A 26 8.33 12.73 24.18
C PRO A 26 8.74 13.36 25.52
N GLY A 27 8.53 14.67 25.71
CA GLY A 27 8.85 15.38 26.93
C GLY A 27 7.83 15.13 28.05
N THR A 28 7.91 15.95 29.10
CA THR A 28 7.02 15.88 30.28
C THR A 28 6.04 17.05 30.38
N VAL A 29 6.13 18.03 29.47
CA VAL A 29 5.32 19.26 29.47
C VAL A 29 4.78 19.49 28.07
N ALA A 30 3.54 19.96 27.97
CA ALA A 30 2.87 20.28 26.72
C ALA A 30 3.65 21.31 25.87
N LEU A 31 3.74 21.08 24.56
CA LEU A 31 4.40 21.99 23.62
C LEU A 31 3.38 22.95 23.00
N ASN A 32 3.70 24.24 23.01
CA ASN A 32 2.95 25.30 22.30
C ASN A 32 3.62 25.59 20.95
N ASN A 33 3.00 26.42 20.12
CA ASN A 33 3.57 26.88 18.85
C ASN A 33 4.12 25.75 17.99
N VAL A 34 3.35 24.65 17.88
CA VAL A 34 3.76 23.46 17.13
C VAL A 34 3.63 23.75 15.64
N LEU A 35 4.77 23.78 14.95
CA LEU A 35 4.88 24.10 13.53
C LEU A 35 5.58 22.98 12.78
N LEU A 36 5.12 22.70 11.56
CA LEU A 36 5.80 21.80 10.63
C LEU A 36 6.17 22.55 9.36
N SER A 37 7.38 22.31 8.89
CA SER A 37 7.88 22.76 7.59
C SER A 37 8.48 21.58 6.85
N ASP A 38 8.34 21.56 5.53
CA ASP A 38 8.77 20.46 4.67
C ASP A 38 9.48 21.04 3.44
N ASP A 39 10.64 20.50 3.10
CA ASP A 39 11.54 21.08 2.12
C ASP A 39 11.10 20.86 0.66
N LYS A 40 10.22 19.88 0.40
CA LYS A 40 9.71 19.53 -0.94
C LYS A 40 8.20 19.54 -1.06
N CYS A 41 7.45 19.78 0.01
CA CYS A 41 6.00 19.57 0.04
C CYS A 41 5.30 20.63 0.89
N SER A 42 4.75 21.64 0.23
CA SER A 42 4.10 22.79 0.87
C SER A 42 2.81 23.16 0.12
N PRO A 43 1.74 23.60 0.82
CA PRO A 43 1.65 23.79 2.27
C PRO A 43 1.45 22.49 3.05
N VAL A 44 2.00 22.44 4.26
CA VAL A 44 1.70 21.39 5.26
C VAL A 44 0.44 21.77 6.03
N LYS A 45 -0.53 20.86 6.04
CA LYS A 45 -1.86 21.07 6.64
C LYS A 45 -2.03 20.19 7.88
N TYR A 46 -2.48 20.79 8.98
CA TYR A 46 -2.94 20.04 10.14
C TYR A 46 -4.22 19.25 9.80
N ILE A 47 -4.32 18.03 10.31
CA ILE A 47 -5.46 17.13 10.09
C ILE A 47 -6.22 16.92 11.40
N SER A 48 -5.54 16.44 12.44
CA SER A 48 -6.15 16.02 13.72
C SER A 48 -5.07 15.73 14.78
N GLY A 49 -5.48 15.56 16.04
CA GLY A 49 -4.61 15.07 17.12
C GLY A 49 -4.71 15.81 18.44
N ASP A 50 -5.17 17.06 18.41
CA ASP A 50 -5.50 17.88 19.58
C ASP A 50 -6.83 17.38 20.17
N THR A 51 -6.74 16.41 21.08
CA THR A 51 -7.88 15.67 21.63
C THR A 51 -8.67 16.45 22.66
N ASN A 52 -8.03 17.42 23.31
CA ASN A 52 -8.66 18.26 24.32
C ASN A 52 -8.91 19.71 23.82
N SER A 53 -8.58 20.02 22.56
CA SER A 53 -8.81 21.29 21.89
C SER A 53 -8.13 22.49 22.56
N ASN A 54 -6.96 22.27 23.15
CA ASN A 54 -6.20 23.31 23.86
C ASN A 54 -5.11 23.97 23.01
N SER A 55 -4.93 23.52 21.75
CA SER A 55 -3.89 23.97 20.82
C SER A 55 -2.45 23.76 21.30
N LYS A 56 -2.22 22.74 22.12
CA LYS A 56 -0.91 22.32 22.61
C LYS A 56 -0.73 20.83 22.37
N LEU A 57 0.46 20.42 21.95
CA LEU A 57 0.77 19.01 21.82
C LEU A 57 1.11 18.45 23.21
N ASP A 58 0.10 17.85 23.84
CA ASP A 58 0.25 17.16 25.12
C ASP A 58 1.05 15.85 24.96
N THR A 59 1.59 15.34 26.06
CA THR A 59 2.46 14.15 26.08
C THR A 59 1.73 12.86 25.71
N THR A 60 0.40 12.87 25.78
CA THR A 60 -0.48 11.75 25.41
C THR A 60 -1.07 11.90 24.00
N GLU A 61 -0.75 12.98 23.30
CA GLU A 61 -1.33 13.29 22.00
C GLU A 61 -0.41 12.91 20.83
N THR A 62 -1.03 12.72 19.67
CA THR A 62 -0.33 12.53 18.40
C THR A 62 -1.00 13.38 17.35
N TRP A 63 -0.27 14.35 16.82
CA TRP A 63 -0.78 15.27 15.80
C TRP A 63 -0.41 14.80 14.41
N PHE A 64 -1.40 14.82 13.52
CA PHE A 64 -1.31 14.37 12.14
C PHE A 64 -1.34 15.56 11.19
N TYR A 65 -0.44 15.53 10.23
CA TYR A 65 -0.33 16.55 9.19
C TYR A 65 -0.24 15.90 7.81
N SER A 66 -0.70 16.61 6.78
CA SER A 66 -0.59 16.18 5.39
C SER A 66 -0.02 17.25 4.49
N CYS A 67 0.65 16.82 3.44
CA CYS A 67 0.97 17.66 2.30
C CYS A 67 0.99 16.78 1.04
N GLN A 68 0.88 17.39 -0.14
CA GLN A 68 0.91 16.69 -1.40
C GLN A 68 1.95 17.32 -2.33
N ALA A 69 2.70 16.48 -3.04
CA ALA A 69 3.68 16.91 -4.03
C ALA A 69 3.60 16.03 -5.28
N THR A 70 3.83 16.63 -6.45
CA THR A 70 3.98 15.88 -7.71
C THR A 70 5.46 15.70 -8.00
N LEU A 71 5.90 14.44 -8.11
CA LEU A 71 7.29 14.08 -8.29
C LEU A 71 7.51 13.52 -9.69
N THR A 72 8.60 13.94 -10.35
CA THR A 72 9.03 13.43 -11.67
C THR A 72 10.36 12.68 -11.60
N LYS A 73 11.02 12.68 -10.43
CA LYS A 73 12.31 12.02 -10.17
C LYS A 73 12.30 11.45 -8.76
N THR A 74 13.13 10.44 -8.51
CA THR A 74 13.37 9.93 -7.16
C THR A 74 13.73 11.09 -6.24
N THR A 75 12.98 11.23 -5.16
CA THR A 75 13.04 12.41 -4.29
C THR A 75 13.17 11.94 -2.85
N GLU A 76 14.19 12.45 -2.19
CA GLU A 76 14.28 12.46 -0.73
C GLU A 76 13.62 13.75 -0.24
N ASN A 77 12.71 13.62 0.72
CA ASN A 77 11.97 14.72 1.31
C ASN A 77 12.15 14.69 2.83
N THR A 78 12.52 15.83 3.40
CA THR A 78 12.68 16.06 4.84
C THR A 78 11.59 16.99 5.38
N VAL A 79 10.87 16.52 6.39
CA VAL A 79 10.00 17.35 7.22
C VAL A 79 10.70 17.68 8.54
N THR A 80 10.49 18.90 9.04
CA THR A 80 10.96 19.36 10.35
C THR A 80 9.77 19.87 11.16
N ALA A 81 9.63 19.37 12.38
CA ALA A 81 8.70 19.86 13.38
C ALA A 81 9.43 20.70 14.43
N SER A 82 8.77 21.72 14.96
CA SER A 82 9.23 22.48 16.13
C SER A 82 8.09 22.73 17.10
N GLY A 83 8.40 22.87 18.38
CA GLY A 83 7.46 23.27 19.43
C GLY A 83 8.17 23.92 20.61
N GLU A 84 7.43 24.65 21.43
CA GLU A 84 8.00 25.49 22.49
C GLU A 84 7.40 25.17 23.86
N ALA A 85 8.26 25.03 24.88
CA ALA A 85 7.87 24.89 26.27
C ALA A 85 8.94 25.49 27.19
N ASN A 86 8.51 26.15 28.28
CA ASN A 86 9.40 26.74 29.30
C ASN A 86 10.50 27.66 28.72
N GLY A 87 10.20 28.37 27.63
CA GLY A 87 11.17 29.26 26.95
C GLY A 87 12.23 28.53 26.12
N LEU A 88 12.11 27.22 25.92
CA LEU A 88 12.98 26.42 25.06
C LEU A 88 12.22 25.94 23.82
N THR A 89 12.96 25.74 22.72
CA THR A 89 12.43 25.18 21.47
C THR A 89 12.94 23.76 21.28
N ALA A 90 12.02 22.81 21.13
CA ALA A 90 12.30 21.46 20.67
C ALA A 90 12.20 21.40 19.15
N ARG A 91 13.05 20.59 18.50
CA ARG A 91 13.01 20.32 17.06
C ARG A 91 13.20 18.83 16.81
N ASP A 92 12.53 18.35 15.78
CA ASP A 92 12.65 16.97 15.30
C ASP A 92 12.48 16.95 13.77
N SER A 93 13.06 15.97 13.10
CA SER A 93 12.99 15.83 11.64
C SER A 93 12.77 14.39 11.24
N ALA A 94 12.06 14.18 10.13
CA ALA A 94 11.91 12.87 9.51
C ALA A 94 12.14 12.96 7.99
N VAL A 95 12.75 11.91 7.45
CA VAL A 95 13.09 11.81 6.03
C VAL A 95 12.32 10.65 5.41
N ALA A 96 11.83 10.84 4.20
CA ALA A 96 11.25 9.77 3.41
C ALA A 96 11.68 9.89 1.94
N THR A 97 11.89 8.74 1.30
CA THR A 97 12.29 8.67 -0.12
C THR A 97 11.17 8.04 -0.93
N VAL A 98 10.82 8.69 -2.05
CA VAL A 98 9.95 8.12 -3.07
C VAL A 98 10.78 7.81 -4.30
N VAL A 99 10.72 6.57 -4.77
CA VAL A 99 11.44 6.14 -5.98
C VAL A 99 10.59 6.35 -7.22
N VAL A 100 11.14 6.95 -8.27
CA VAL A 100 10.47 7.11 -9.57
C VAL A 100 11.15 6.23 -10.62
N ASN A 101 10.42 5.84 -11.66
CA ASN A 101 10.83 4.94 -12.74
C ASN A 101 10.88 3.45 -12.35
N VAL A 102 9.96 2.99 -11.50
CA VAL A 102 9.83 1.55 -11.29
C VAL A 102 9.13 0.89 -12.48
N THR A 103 9.64 -0.25 -12.92
CA THR A 103 9.05 -1.05 -14.00
C THR A 103 8.03 -2.01 -13.42
N ILE A 104 6.82 -2.09 -14.00
CA ILE A 104 5.87 -3.14 -13.65
C ILE A 104 6.39 -4.46 -14.23
N PRO A 105 6.63 -5.50 -13.41
CA PRO A 105 6.96 -6.82 -13.94
C PRO A 105 5.82 -7.30 -14.84
N LYS A 106 6.14 -7.67 -16.08
CA LYS A 106 5.17 -8.37 -16.93
C LYS A 106 4.93 -9.76 -16.32
N LEU A 107 3.67 -10.14 -16.16
CA LEU A 107 3.35 -11.53 -15.80
C LEU A 107 3.98 -12.47 -16.85
N PRO A 108 4.58 -13.60 -16.42
CA PRO A 108 5.06 -14.58 -17.38
C PRO A 108 3.89 -15.06 -18.23
N ASN A 109 4.11 -15.21 -19.53
CA ASN A 109 3.10 -15.77 -20.44
C ASN A 109 3.07 -17.30 -20.29
N THR A 110 2.66 -17.77 -19.11
CA THR A 110 2.54 -19.19 -18.76
C THR A 110 1.09 -19.68 -18.84
N GLY A 111 0.20 -18.92 -19.49
CA GLY A 111 -1.11 -19.43 -19.86
C GLY A 111 -0.94 -20.60 -20.83
N LEU A 112 -1.79 -21.62 -20.70
CA LEU A 112 -1.91 -22.63 -21.74
C LEU A 112 -2.23 -21.91 -23.06
N PRO A 113 -1.57 -22.25 -24.18
CA PRO A 113 -1.95 -21.70 -25.47
C PRO A 113 -3.44 -22.01 -25.71
N PRO A 114 -4.18 -21.16 -26.46
CA PRO A 114 -5.50 -21.51 -26.92
C PRO A 114 -5.44 -22.91 -27.54
N SER A 115 -6.33 -23.82 -27.14
CA SER A 115 -6.43 -25.11 -27.83
C SER A 115 -6.73 -24.81 -29.29
N ASP A 116 -5.75 -25.01 -30.16
CA ASP A 116 -6.00 -25.02 -31.58
C ASP A 116 -6.95 -26.21 -31.83
N ASN A 117 -8.12 -25.94 -32.39
CA ASN A 117 -9.16 -26.95 -32.65
C ASN A 117 -8.78 -27.88 -33.82
N SER A 118 -7.51 -28.30 -33.88
CA SER A 118 -6.98 -29.27 -34.82
C SER A 118 -6.99 -30.71 -34.26
N ILE A 119 -7.84 -30.98 -33.25
CA ILE A 119 -8.19 -32.36 -32.90
C ILE A 119 -9.34 -32.79 -33.83
N PRO A 120 -9.12 -33.67 -34.81
CA PRO A 120 -10.23 -34.22 -35.60
C PRO A 120 -11.17 -34.98 -34.67
N TRP A 121 -12.48 -34.74 -34.78
CA TRP A 121 -13.54 -35.30 -33.93
C TRP A 121 -13.54 -36.83 -33.82
N ASN A 122 -12.81 -37.55 -34.67
CA ASN A 122 -12.69 -39.01 -34.67
C ASN A 122 -11.85 -39.57 -33.51
N ILE A 123 -11.16 -38.73 -32.74
CA ILE A 123 -10.33 -39.18 -31.60
C ILE A 123 -11.11 -39.11 -30.26
N VAL A 124 -12.29 -38.47 -30.23
CA VAL A 124 -13.11 -38.29 -29.02
C VAL A 124 -14.31 -39.25 -29.00
N ALA A 125 -14.06 -40.55 -29.15
CA ALA A 125 -14.90 -41.67 -28.67
C ALA A 125 -14.35 -42.99 -29.24
N PRO A 126 -13.76 -43.87 -28.41
CA PRO A 126 -14.63 -44.87 -27.76
C PRO A 126 -14.21 -45.29 -26.35
N VAL A 127 -13.52 -44.45 -25.56
CA VAL A 127 -13.13 -44.84 -24.18
C VAL A 127 -14.33 -44.76 -23.21
N GLY A 128 -15.35 -43.96 -23.53
CA GLY A 128 -16.52 -43.75 -22.66
C GLY A 128 -17.62 -44.82 -22.71
N ILE A 129 -17.63 -45.69 -23.73
CA ILE A 129 -18.70 -46.72 -23.88
C ILE A 129 -18.34 -48.03 -23.16
N PHE A 130 -17.05 -48.33 -22.94
CA PHE A 130 -16.64 -49.56 -22.25
C PHE A 130 -16.90 -49.54 -20.73
N ALA A 131 -16.92 -48.35 -20.10
CA ALA A 131 -17.15 -48.27 -18.64
C ALA A 131 -18.62 -48.48 -18.25
N VAL A 132 -19.58 -48.11 -19.12
CA VAL A 132 -21.03 -48.19 -18.79
C VAL A 132 -21.58 -49.60 -18.99
N LEU A 133 -21.08 -50.35 -19.98
CA LEU A 133 -21.51 -51.74 -20.23
C LEU A 133 -20.98 -52.72 -19.16
N ALA A 134 -19.80 -52.47 -18.60
CA ALA A 134 -19.25 -53.29 -17.51
C ALA A 134 -20.08 -53.13 -16.21
N LEU A 135 -20.52 -51.91 -15.88
CA LEU A 135 -21.30 -51.64 -14.68
C LEU A 135 -22.71 -52.26 -14.74
N PHE A 136 -23.34 -52.32 -15.92
CA PHE A 136 -24.62 -53.03 -16.09
C PHE A 136 -24.47 -54.56 -16.00
N TYR A 137 -23.38 -55.12 -16.53
CA TYR A 137 -23.14 -56.57 -16.49
C TYR A 137 -22.93 -57.09 -15.06
N PHE A 138 -22.25 -56.33 -14.20
CA PHE A 138 -22.05 -56.71 -12.80
C PHE A 138 -23.27 -56.46 -11.90
N ALA A 139 -24.14 -55.52 -12.23
CA ALA A 139 -25.37 -55.27 -11.48
C ALA A 139 -26.39 -56.41 -11.64
N GLN A 140 -26.51 -57.03 -12.82
CA GLN A 140 -27.45 -58.13 -13.05
C GLN A 140 -27.05 -59.45 -12.36
N ARG A 141 -25.76 -59.70 -12.14
CA ARG A 141 -25.30 -60.95 -11.50
C ARG A 141 -25.55 -61.05 -9.99
N LYS A 142 -25.93 -59.97 -9.31
CA LYS A 142 -26.23 -59.99 -7.86
C LYS A 142 -27.70 -60.25 -7.52
N GLN A 143 -28.56 -60.53 -8.51
CA GLN A 143 -29.99 -60.83 -8.29
C GLN A 143 -30.41 -62.27 -8.64
N ILE A 144 -29.49 -63.18 -9.00
CA ILE A 144 -29.84 -64.57 -9.33
C ILE A 144 -28.89 -65.52 -8.59
N VAL A 145 -29.47 -66.33 -7.70
CA VAL A 145 -28.95 -67.61 -7.20
C VAL A 145 -29.00 -68.63 -8.33
#